data_AF-A0A428Q4A6-F1
#
_entry.id   AF-A0A428Q4A6-F1
#
_cell.length_a   1.000
_cell.length_b   1.000
_cell.length_c   1.000
_cell.angle_alpha   90.00
_cell.angle_beta   90.00
_cell.angle_gamma   90.00
#
_symmetry.space_group_name_H-M   'P 1'
#
loop_
_entity.id
_entity.type
_entity.pdbx_description
1 polymer ?
#
loop_
_entity_poly.entity_id
_entity_poly.type
_entity_poly.pdbx_seq_one_letter_code
_entity_poly.pdbx_strand_id
1 'polypeptide(L)'
;MDSSIFDPMALFEEFQVSPSVSAVDAPHFLREHGVFYQASTEIGKVVAQLDHEGVSWEPSSFRRVLPILINDSRIRQILDSFDTQCRPACWILGSNYPNHYFASTILEDEDQDHRIAVYVCSAGSELEIFVRSQYLPSAGVKAANGMYEVPYPFLIDVKKLQETKVKMTEGGVMIVHPRFAVGSSGGRAIGYGLPEKGYKFKGTAPK
;
A
#
# COMPACT_ATOMS: atom_id res chain seq x y z
N MET A 1 -3.69 -36.84 -10.93
CA MET A 1 -2.89 -35.90 -10.13
C MET A 1 -3.78 -34.70 -9.93
N ASP A 2 -4.37 -34.58 -8.75
CA ASP A 2 -5.26 -33.48 -8.42
C ASP A 2 -4.49 -32.17 -8.49
N SER A 3 -4.72 -31.44 -9.57
CA SER A 3 -4.40 -30.02 -9.64
C SER A 3 -5.39 -29.33 -8.72
N SER A 4 -5.11 -29.30 -7.41
CA SER A 4 -5.80 -28.38 -6.52
C SER A 4 -5.61 -27.00 -7.13
N ILE A 5 -6.67 -26.46 -7.72
CA ILE A 5 -6.71 -25.11 -8.24
C ILE A 5 -6.47 -24.23 -7.01
N PHE A 6 -5.22 -23.85 -6.80
CA PHE A 6 -4.84 -22.88 -5.79
C PHE A 6 -5.47 -21.59 -6.29
N ASP A 7 -6.61 -21.21 -5.75
CA ASP A 7 -7.20 -19.92 -6.05
C ASP A 7 -6.28 -18.87 -5.41
N PRO A 8 -5.50 -18.11 -6.20
CA PRO A 8 -4.62 -17.09 -5.64
C PRO A 8 -5.39 -16.01 -4.87
N MET A 9 -6.71 -15.90 -5.09
CA MET A 9 -7.58 -15.01 -4.34
C MET A 9 -7.88 -15.50 -2.92
N ALA A 10 -7.68 -16.78 -2.61
CA ALA A 10 -7.89 -17.33 -1.27
C ALA A 10 -6.92 -16.77 -0.22
N LEU A 11 -5.81 -16.15 -0.65
CA LEU A 11 -4.83 -15.50 0.23
C LEU A 11 -5.24 -14.07 0.64
N PHE A 12 -6.29 -13.53 0.03
CA PHE A 12 -6.80 -12.17 0.25
C PHE A 12 -8.16 -12.23 0.94
N GLU A 13 -8.15 -12.17 2.28
CA GLU A 13 -9.38 -12.11 3.06
C GLU A 13 -9.88 -10.66 3.13
N GLU A 14 -11.15 -10.45 3.45
CA GLU A 14 -11.77 -9.12 3.46
C GLU A 14 -11.03 -8.08 4.34
N PHE A 15 -10.43 -8.53 5.45
CA PHE A 15 -9.81 -7.64 6.45
C PHE A 15 -8.28 -7.81 6.56
N GLN A 16 -7.70 -8.83 5.93
CA GLN A 16 -6.28 -9.14 6.05
C GLN A 16 -5.77 -10.04 4.93
N VAL A 17 -4.45 -10.08 4.76
CA VAL A 17 -3.79 -11.20 4.10
C VAL A 17 -3.89 -12.44 4.98
N SER A 18 -4.17 -13.58 4.35
CA SER A 18 -4.39 -14.85 5.03
C SER A 18 -3.30 -15.15 6.08
N PRO A 19 -3.68 -15.63 7.27
CA PRO A 19 -2.74 -16.05 8.30
C PRO A 19 -1.81 -17.20 7.87
N SER A 20 -2.12 -17.88 6.76
CA SER A 20 -1.25 -18.90 6.17
C SER A 20 0.07 -18.35 5.62
N VAL A 21 0.13 -17.05 5.29
CA VAL A 21 1.37 -16.37 4.90
C VAL A 21 2.23 -16.15 6.13
N SER A 22 3.35 -16.87 6.21
CA SER A 22 4.26 -16.76 7.34
C SER A 22 5.01 -15.43 7.35
N ALA A 23 5.61 -15.08 8.49
CA ALA A 23 6.46 -13.90 8.59
C ALA A 23 7.64 -13.94 7.61
N VAL A 24 8.24 -15.12 7.43
CA VAL A 24 9.39 -15.33 6.55
C VAL A 24 9.00 -15.15 5.08
N ASP A 25 7.78 -15.53 4.72
CA ASP A 25 7.29 -15.46 3.34
C ASP A 25 6.70 -14.09 2.99
N ALA A 26 6.37 -13.26 3.99
CA ALA A 26 5.70 -11.97 3.79
C ALA A 26 6.43 -11.01 2.84
N PRO A 27 7.78 -10.86 2.84
CA PRO A 27 8.47 -10.04 1.85
C PRO A 27 8.34 -10.58 0.43
N HIS A 28 8.39 -11.91 0.26
CA HIS A 28 8.20 -12.54 -1.05
C HIS A 28 6.75 -12.38 -1.52
N PHE A 29 5.79 -12.59 -0.62
CA PHE A 29 4.37 -12.37 -0.87
C PHE A 29 4.10 -10.94 -1.37
N LEU A 30 4.66 -9.93 -0.69
CA LEU A 30 4.52 -8.53 -1.11
C LEU A 30 5.09 -8.30 -2.51
N ARG A 31 6.25 -8.88 -2.84
CA ARG A 31 6.86 -8.75 -4.17
C ARG A 31 6.03 -9.42 -5.26
N GLU A 32 5.53 -10.62 -4.98
CA GLU A 32 4.72 -11.39 -5.93
C GLU A 32 3.35 -10.73 -6.18
N HIS A 33 2.68 -10.28 -5.13
CA HIS A 33 1.30 -9.82 -5.22
C HIS A 33 1.16 -8.30 -5.29
N GLY A 34 2.20 -7.57 -4.91
CA GLY A 34 2.25 -6.11 -4.92
C GLY A 34 1.58 -5.45 -3.73
N VAL A 35 0.96 -6.22 -2.83
CA VAL A 35 0.20 -5.71 -1.69
C VAL A 35 0.25 -6.67 -0.50
N PHE A 36 0.30 -6.11 0.71
CA PHE A 36 0.09 -6.79 1.98
C PHE A 36 -0.79 -5.88 2.87
N TYR A 37 -1.79 -6.41 3.57
CA TYR A 37 -2.64 -5.59 4.44
C TYR A 37 -3.16 -6.33 5.66
N GLN A 38 -3.49 -5.55 6.70
CA GLN A 38 -3.99 -6.04 7.97
C GLN A 38 -4.84 -4.97 8.64
N ALA A 39 -6.11 -5.29 8.95
CA ALA A 39 -6.94 -4.47 9.82
C ALA A 39 -6.38 -4.45 11.25
N SER A 40 -6.43 -3.29 11.89
CA SER A 40 -5.94 -3.08 13.25
C SER A 40 -6.64 -1.88 13.90
N THR A 41 -7.36 -2.17 14.99
CA THR A 41 -8.00 -1.17 15.85
C THR A 41 -6.99 -0.19 16.44
N GLU A 42 -5.79 -0.65 16.78
CA GLU A 42 -4.74 0.20 17.37
C GLU A 42 -4.25 1.24 16.36
N ILE A 43 -4.08 0.83 15.10
CA ILE A 43 -3.71 1.76 14.02
C ILE A 43 -4.82 2.78 13.81
N GLY A 44 -6.09 2.35 13.78
CA GLY A 44 -7.22 3.26 13.62
C GLY A 44 -7.30 4.32 14.72
N LYS A 45 -7.01 3.97 15.97
CA LYS A 45 -6.92 4.93 17.09
C LYS A 45 -5.83 5.98 16.87
N VAL A 46 -4.64 5.56 16.42
CA VAL A 46 -3.54 6.50 16.14
C VAL A 46 -3.89 7.41 14.96
N VAL A 47 -4.49 6.88 13.89
CA VAL A 47 -4.92 7.70 12.75
C VAL A 47 -5.96 8.74 13.18
N ALA A 48 -6.95 8.35 14.00
CA ALA A 48 -7.93 9.29 14.54
C ALA A 48 -7.29 10.41 15.38
N GLN A 49 -6.27 10.07 16.19
CA GLN A 49 -5.51 11.06 16.95
C GLN A 49 -4.72 12.02 16.04
N LEU A 50 -4.02 11.49 15.03
CA LEU A 50 -3.27 12.29 14.07
C LEU A 50 -4.16 13.26 13.31
N ASP A 51 -5.38 12.83 12.95
CA ASP A 51 -6.38 13.67 12.30
C ASP A 51 -6.94 14.74 13.24
N HIS A 52 -7.20 14.40 14.50
CA HIS A 52 -7.61 15.39 15.51
C HIS A 52 -6.56 16.48 15.74
N GLU A 53 -5.28 16.10 15.71
CA GLU A 53 -4.14 17.02 15.84
C GLU A 53 -3.83 17.79 14.54
N GLY A 54 -4.40 17.38 13.39
CA GLY A 54 -4.16 18.00 12.08
C GLY A 54 -2.76 17.73 11.50
N VAL A 55 -2.04 16.71 12.01
CA VAL A 55 -0.64 16.40 11.66
C VAL A 55 -0.49 15.11 10.87
N SER A 56 -1.58 14.48 10.43
CA SER A 56 -1.53 13.20 9.71
C SER A 56 -0.67 13.22 8.44
N TRP A 57 -0.53 14.37 7.78
CA TRP A 57 0.31 14.60 6.60
C TRP A 57 1.79 14.84 6.91
N GLU A 58 2.17 14.97 8.19
CA GLU A 58 3.56 15.19 8.54
C GLU A 58 4.36 13.89 8.42
N PRO A 59 5.55 13.92 7.80
CA PRO A 59 6.42 12.75 7.72
C PRO A 59 6.80 12.16 9.10
N SER A 60 6.82 12.99 10.14
CA SER A 60 7.04 12.59 11.54
C SER A 60 5.94 11.65 12.07
N SER A 61 4.71 11.74 11.55
CA SER A 61 3.55 10.99 12.02
C SER A 61 3.68 9.49 11.78
N PHE A 62 4.43 9.07 10.75
CA PHE A 62 4.74 7.66 10.52
C PHE A 62 5.42 7.00 11.74
N ARG A 63 6.28 7.75 12.45
CA ARG A 63 6.98 7.24 13.64
C ARG A 63 6.04 6.91 14.80
N ARG A 64 4.83 7.47 14.83
CA ARG A 64 3.83 7.16 15.87
C ARG A 64 3.11 5.84 15.61
N VAL A 65 3.00 5.43 14.35
CA VAL A 65 2.35 4.17 13.96
C VAL A 65 3.36 3.02 13.91
N LEU A 66 4.62 3.31 13.62
CA LEU A 66 5.69 2.31 13.48
C LEU A 66 5.79 1.30 14.63
N PRO A 67 5.68 1.68 15.93
CA PRO A 67 5.71 0.72 17.05
C PRO A 67 4.59 -0.32 16.99
N ILE A 68 3.43 0.04 16.45
CA ILE A 68 2.29 -0.87 16.27
C ILE A 68 2.53 -1.78 15.07
N LEU A 69 3.02 -1.22 13.95
CA LEU A 69 3.32 -1.99 12.74
C LEU A 69 4.31 -3.13 13.01
N ILE A 70 5.38 -2.84 13.75
CA ILE A 70 6.39 -3.84 14.03
C ILE A 70 5.93 -4.92 15.01
N ASN A 71 4.76 -4.81 15.66
CA ASN A 71 4.24 -5.89 16.51
C ASN A 71 3.77 -7.09 15.70
N ASP A 72 3.30 -6.89 14.46
CA ASP A 72 3.04 -7.98 13.52
C ASP A 72 4.38 -8.44 12.91
N SER A 73 4.70 -9.72 13.07
CA SER A 73 5.97 -10.30 12.61
C SER A 73 6.11 -10.29 11.09
N ARG A 74 5.01 -10.40 10.33
CA ARG A 74 5.01 -10.34 8.86
C ARG A 74 5.30 -8.92 8.39
N ILE A 75 4.65 -7.93 9.00
CA ILE A 75 4.90 -6.51 8.70
C ILE A 75 6.33 -6.12 9.08
N ARG A 76 6.80 -6.54 10.26
CA ARG A 76 8.19 -6.32 10.68
C ARG A 76 9.17 -6.86 9.64
N GLN A 77 8.99 -8.11 9.21
CA GLN A 77 9.87 -8.73 8.22
C GLN A 77 9.87 -7.99 6.88
N ILE A 78 8.72 -7.48 6.44
CA ILE A 78 8.63 -6.62 5.25
C ILE A 78 9.43 -5.33 5.45
N LEU A 79 9.20 -4.63 6.56
CA LEU A 79 9.79 -3.31 6.83
C LEU A 79 11.30 -3.37 7.15
N ASP A 80 11.83 -4.54 7.51
CA ASP A 80 13.25 -4.71 7.84
C ASP A 80 14.20 -4.31 6.71
N SER A 81 13.77 -4.39 5.44
CA SER A 81 14.58 -3.93 4.30
C SER A 81 14.48 -2.42 4.03
N PHE A 82 13.50 -1.72 4.59
CA PHE A 82 13.20 -0.32 4.25
C PHE A 82 13.64 0.67 5.32
N ASP A 83 14.01 1.88 4.90
CA ASP A 83 14.45 2.93 5.80
C ASP A 83 13.25 3.59 6.49
N THR A 84 12.82 3.03 7.62
CA THR A 84 11.75 3.58 8.44
C THR A 84 12.17 4.82 9.24
N GLN A 85 13.45 5.23 9.17
CA GLN A 85 13.98 6.42 9.86
C GLN A 85 14.07 7.63 8.93
N CYS A 86 13.96 7.43 7.61
CA CYS A 86 13.95 8.51 6.63
C CYS A 86 12.79 9.48 6.86
N ARG A 87 12.83 10.62 6.16
CA ARG A 87 11.66 11.50 6.03
C ARG A 87 10.81 11.00 4.85
N PRO A 88 9.68 10.30 5.07
CA PRO A 88 8.89 9.75 3.97
C PRO A 88 8.26 10.85 3.11
N ALA A 89 8.06 10.55 1.84
CA ALA A 89 7.09 11.27 1.03
C ALA A 89 5.67 10.93 1.54
N CYS A 90 4.77 11.92 1.58
CA CYS A 90 3.44 11.76 2.15
C CYS A 90 2.36 12.20 1.16
N TRP A 91 1.27 11.44 1.10
CA TRP A 91 0.08 11.78 0.32
C TRP A 91 -1.18 11.22 0.97
N ILE A 92 -2.34 11.64 0.48
CA ILE A 92 -3.64 11.20 0.98
C ILE A 92 -4.36 10.46 -0.14
N LEU A 93 -4.95 9.34 0.22
CA LEU A 93 -5.98 8.68 -0.56
C LEU A 93 -7.29 8.83 0.22
N GLY A 94 -8.31 9.41 -0.43
CA GLY A 94 -9.60 9.65 0.20
C GLY A 94 -10.75 9.24 -0.70
N SER A 95 -11.91 8.98 -0.09
CA SER A 95 -13.10 8.48 -0.75
C SER A 95 -13.83 9.46 -1.68
N ASN A 96 -13.29 10.66 -1.90
CA ASN A 96 -13.91 11.69 -2.71
C ASN A 96 -13.86 11.39 -4.22
N TYR A 97 -13.18 10.31 -4.61
CA TYR A 97 -12.94 9.91 -6.00
C TYR A 97 -13.33 8.43 -6.20
N PRO A 98 -14.62 8.07 -6.08
CA PRO A 98 -15.06 6.71 -6.32
C PRO A 98 -14.73 6.28 -7.76
N ASN A 99 -14.29 5.03 -7.94
CA ASN A 99 -13.82 4.46 -9.22
C ASN A 99 -12.57 5.16 -9.81
N HIS A 100 -11.82 5.91 -9.01
CA HIS A 100 -10.49 6.38 -9.37
C HIS A 100 -9.43 5.59 -8.60
N TYR A 101 -8.40 5.15 -9.32
CA TYR A 101 -7.37 4.27 -8.80
C TYR A 101 -6.03 4.94 -8.98
N PHE A 102 -5.16 4.85 -7.97
CA PHE A 102 -3.92 5.58 -7.95
C PHE A 102 -2.74 4.68 -7.66
N ALA A 103 -1.62 4.97 -8.32
CA ALA A 103 -0.30 4.41 -8.04
C ALA A 103 0.69 5.54 -7.73
N SER A 104 1.68 5.29 -6.87
CA SER A 104 2.70 6.28 -6.54
C SER A 104 3.63 6.58 -7.73
N THR A 105 3.80 5.63 -8.64
CA THR A 105 4.57 5.79 -9.89
C THR A 105 4.03 4.86 -10.98
N ILE A 106 4.33 5.19 -12.23
CA ILE A 106 4.07 4.35 -13.42
C ILE A 106 5.34 4.12 -14.25
N LEU A 107 6.50 4.48 -13.70
CA LEU A 107 7.78 4.37 -14.39
C LEU A 107 8.12 2.90 -14.71
N GLU A 108 8.55 2.68 -15.95
CA GLU A 108 8.92 1.34 -16.47
C GLU A 108 10.42 1.20 -16.72
N ASP A 109 11.17 2.29 -16.63
CA ASP A 109 12.60 2.38 -16.99
C ASP A 109 13.54 1.78 -15.93
N GLU A 110 13.07 1.58 -14.70
CA GLU A 110 13.79 0.84 -13.67
C GLU A 110 12.84 0.00 -12.80
N ASP A 111 13.42 -1.04 -12.18
CA ASP A 111 12.74 -1.81 -11.15
C ASP A 111 12.41 -0.92 -9.94
N GLN A 112 11.18 -1.02 -9.44
CA GLN A 112 10.64 -0.19 -8.37
C GLN A 112 10.59 -0.94 -7.02
N ASP A 113 11.05 -2.20 -6.96
CA ASP A 113 11.07 -3.04 -5.75
C ASP A 113 11.89 -2.45 -4.58
N HIS A 114 12.77 -1.49 -4.87
CA HIS A 114 13.59 -0.78 -3.90
C HIS A 114 12.83 0.31 -3.12
N ARG A 115 11.50 0.42 -3.28
CA ARG A 115 10.64 1.33 -2.51
C ARG A 115 9.30 0.65 -2.23
N ILE A 116 8.62 1.11 -1.19
CA ILE A 116 7.24 0.75 -0.88
C ILE A 116 6.42 1.99 -0.52
N ALA A 117 5.10 1.85 -0.62
CA ALA A 117 4.15 2.78 -0.03
C ALA A 117 3.42 2.10 1.13
N VAL A 118 3.47 2.70 2.31
CA VAL A 118 2.76 2.25 3.50
C VAL A 118 1.57 3.17 3.72
N TYR A 119 0.36 2.64 3.54
CA TYR A 119 -0.90 3.31 3.81
C TYR A 119 -1.37 2.97 5.22
N VAL A 120 -1.54 3.98 6.08
CA VAL A 120 -2.26 3.84 7.35
C VAL A 120 -3.70 4.32 7.16
N CYS A 121 -4.65 3.47 7.52
CA CYS A 121 -6.05 3.63 7.17
C CYS A 121 -6.88 4.02 8.40
N SER A 122 -7.76 5.01 8.25
CA SER A 122 -8.72 5.38 9.30
C SER A 122 -9.75 4.29 9.49
N ALA A 123 -10.42 4.29 10.64
CA ALA A 123 -11.62 3.50 10.83
C ALA A 123 -12.66 3.82 9.73
N GLY A 124 -13.37 2.78 9.29
CA GLY A 124 -14.33 2.84 8.19
C GLY A 124 -13.70 2.97 6.80
N SER A 125 -12.39 2.73 6.64
CA SER A 125 -11.79 2.76 5.30
C SER A 125 -12.20 1.53 4.49
N GLU A 126 -12.64 1.78 3.26
CA GLU A 126 -12.94 0.78 2.25
C GLU A 126 -12.06 1.06 1.04
N LEU A 127 -11.29 0.05 0.64
CA LEU A 127 -10.25 0.13 -0.37
C LEU A 127 -10.52 -0.89 -1.48
N GLU A 128 -10.22 -0.50 -2.71
CA GLU A 128 -10.24 -1.38 -3.87
C GLU A 128 -8.82 -1.67 -4.33
N ILE A 129 -8.49 -2.95 -4.47
CA ILE A 129 -7.17 -3.39 -4.90
C ILE A 129 -7.26 -4.29 -6.13
N PHE A 130 -6.18 -4.30 -6.91
CA PHE A 130 -6.01 -5.13 -8.09
C PHE A 130 -4.73 -5.92 -7.89
N VAL A 131 -4.85 -7.10 -7.28
CA VAL A 131 -3.70 -7.96 -6.99
C VAL A 131 -2.86 -8.12 -8.26
N ARG A 132 -1.53 -7.98 -8.15
CA ARG A 132 -0.57 -8.01 -9.27
C ARG A 132 -0.61 -6.80 -10.23
N SER A 133 -1.28 -5.70 -9.89
CA SER A 133 -1.32 -4.51 -10.77
C SER A 133 0.02 -3.78 -10.89
N GLN A 134 1.03 -4.13 -10.11
CA GLN A 134 2.36 -3.54 -10.20
C GLN A 134 3.20 -4.03 -11.40
N TYR A 135 2.86 -5.18 -11.97
CA TYR A 135 3.59 -5.75 -13.11
C TYR A 135 3.38 -4.91 -14.36
N LEU A 136 4.34 -4.93 -15.28
CA LEU A 136 4.20 -4.22 -16.55
C LEU A 136 3.14 -4.89 -17.44
N PRO A 137 2.44 -4.12 -18.30
CA PRO A 137 2.59 -2.68 -18.51
C PRO A 137 1.98 -1.82 -17.40
N SER A 138 2.44 -0.57 -17.32
CA SER A 138 1.92 0.50 -16.46
C SER A 138 1.29 1.60 -17.31
N ALA A 139 0.23 2.22 -16.80
CA ALA A 139 -0.40 3.36 -17.44
C ALA A 139 -0.97 4.29 -16.38
N GLY A 140 -0.91 5.60 -16.63
CA GLY A 140 -1.56 6.57 -15.78
C GLY A 140 -1.25 8.00 -16.14
N VAL A 141 -2.03 8.91 -15.55
CA VAL A 141 -1.86 10.35 -15.70
C VAL A 141 -1.64 10.99 -14.34
N LYS A 142 -0.78 12.00 -14.27
CA LYS A 142 -0.50 12.65 -12.99
C LYS A 142 -1.74 13.38 -12.48
N ALA A 143 -2.14 13.08 -11.25
CA ALA A 143 -3.32 13.62 -10.59
C ALA A 143 -2.97 14.72 -9.56
N ALA A 144 -3.99 15.44 -9.11
CA ALA A 144 -3.84 16.56 -8.17
C ALA A 144 -3.34 16.13 -6.78
N ASN A 145 -3.54 14.86 -6.39
CA ASN A 145 -3.03 14.30 -5.14
C ASN A 145 -1.53 13.94 -5.21
N GLY A 146 -0.85 14.23 -6.32
CA GLY A 146 0.57 13.96 -6.53
C GLY A 146 0.88 12.53 -6.99
N MET A 147 -0.12 11.64 -7.05
CA MET A 147 -0.01 10.27 -7.56
C MET A 147 -0.36 10.21 -9.06
N TYR A 148 -0.28 9.01 -9.64
CA TYR A 148 -0.74 8.73 -10.99
C TYR A 148 -2.09 8.03 -10.93
N GLU A 149 -3.09 8.61 -11.56
CA GLU A 149 -4.38 7.97 -11.77
C GLU A 149 -4.25 6.91 -12.87
N VAL A 150 -4.56 5.67 -12.52
CA VAL A 150 -4.52 4.49 -13.38
C VAL A 150 -5.95 4.25 -13.90
N PRO A 151 -6.19 4.27 -15.22
CA PRO A 151 -7.53 4.09 -15.76
C PRO A 151 -8.11 2.71 -15.42
N TYR A 152 -9.36 2.66 -14.96
CA TYR A 152 -10.05 1.39 -14.70
C TYR A 152 -10.10 0.44 -15.91
N PRO A 153 -10.41 0.90 -17.15
CA PRO A 153 -10.37 0.03 -18.32
C PRO A 153 -8.99 -0.58 -18.56
N PHE A 154 -7.91 0.12 -18.18
CA PHE A 154 -6.57 -0.46 -18.27
C PHE A 154 -6.39 -1.63 -17.30
N LEU A 155 -6.87 -1.50 -16.05
CA LEU A 155 -6.79 -2.57 -15.05
C LEU A 155 -7.62 -3.80 -15.44
N ILE A 156 -8.83 -3.59 -15.96
CA ILE A 156 -9.75 -4.69 -16.30
C ILE A 156 -9.48 -5.25 -17.70
N ASP A 157 -9.44 -4.42 -18.73
CA ASP A 157 -9.45 -4.92 -20.11
C ASP A 157 -8.04 -5.24 -20.62
N VAL A 158 -7.04 -4.45 -20.20
CA VAL A 158 -5.64 -4.65 -20.61
C VAL A 158 -4.93 -5.61 -19.68
N LYS A 159 -4.98 -5.37 -18.36
CA LYS A 159 -4.29 -6.22 -17.37
C LYS A 159 -5.10 -7.45 -16.96
N LYS A 160 -6.40 -7.50 -17.26
CA LYS A 160 -7.29 -8.64 -16.93
C LYS A 160 -7.28 -8.98 -15.45
N LEU A 161 -7.21 -7.95 -14.61
CA LEU A 161 -7.20 -8.09 -13.16
C LEU A 161 -8.61 -8.04 -12.61
N GLN A 162 -8.79 -8.70 -11.47
CA GLN A 162 -10.03 -8.66 -10.72
C GLN A 162 -9.92 -7.60 -9.62
N GLU A 163 -10.93 -6.75 -9.51
CA GLU A 163 -11.07 -5.84 -8.37
C GLU A 163 -11.45 -6.63 -7.12
N THR A 164 -10.72 -6.37 -6.03
CA THR A 164 -10.98 -6.97 -4.72
C THR A 164 -11.22 -5.85 -3.71
N LYS A 165 -12.26 -6.02 -2.90
CA LYS A 165 -12.58 -5.08 -1.82
C LYS A 165 -11.88 -5.48 -0.54
N VAL A 166 -11.27 -4.50 0.11
CA VAL A 166 -10.60 -4.63 1.39
C VAL A 166 -11.25 -3.66 2.37
N LYS A 167 -11.56 -4.15 3.58
CA LYS A 167 -12.19 -3.37 4.64
C LYS A 167 -11.27 -3.18 5.82
N MET A 168 -11.17 -1.93 6.26
CA MET A 168 -10.46 -1.50 7.45
C MET A 168 -11.46 -0.86 8.41
N THR A 169 -12.46 -1.64 8.83
CA THR A 169 -13.59 -1.15 9.64
C THR A 169 -13.13 -0.42 10.89
N GLU A 170 -12.09 -0.92 11.55
CA GLU A 170 -11.51 -0.31 12.75
C GLU A 170 -10.18 0.42 12.48
N GLY A 171 -9.81 0.59 11.22
CA GLY A 171 -8.51 1.06 10.77
C GLY A 171 -7.57 -0.09 10.45
N GLY A 172 -6.35 0.24 10.02
CA GLY A 172 -5.37 -0.77 9.64
C GLY A 172 -4.25 -0.24 8.78
N VAL A 173 -3.51 -1.15 8.17
CA VAL A 173 -2.37 -0.84 7.31
C VAL A 173 -2.43 -1.63 6.02
N MET A 174 -1.94 -1.00 4.96
CA MET A 174 -1.71 -1.63 3.68
C MET A 174 -0.33 -1.21 3.16
N ILE A 175 0.53 -2.16 2.86
CA ILE A 175 1.85 -1.95 2.27
C ILE A 175 1.75 -2.38 0.82
N VAL A 176 2.14 -1.51 -0.10
CA VAL A 176 2.08 -1.80 -1.54
C VAL A 176 3.37 -1.46 -2.25
N HIS A 177 3.58 -2.15 -3.36
CA HIS A 177 4.58 -1.78 -4.35
C HIS A 177 4.22 -0.41 -4.98
N PRO A 178 5.19 0.46 -5.33
CA PRO A 178 4.92 1.82 -5.82
C PRO A 178 4.03 1.93 -7.08
N ARG A 179 4.09 0.93 -7.97
CA ARG A 179 3.22 0.79 -9.17
C ARG A 179 1.86 0.16 -8.90
N PHE A 180 1.59 -0.27 -7.68
CA PHE A 180 0.33 -0.91 -7.33
C PHE A 180 -0.81 0.11 -7.36
N ALA A 181 -1.95 -0.29 -7.92
CA ALA A 181 -3.10 0.57 -8.11
C ALA A 181 -4.10 0.35 -6.97
N VAL A 182 -4.47 1.45 -6.30
CA VAL A 182 -5.35 1.44 -5.13
C VAL A 182 -6.47 2.46 -5.32
N GLY A 183 -7.70 2.02 -5.11
CA GLY A 183 -8.88 2.87 -4.97
C GLY A 183 -9.29 3.04 -3.50
N SER A 184 -10.10 4.06 -3.23
CA SER A 184 -10.80 4.20 -1.95
C SER A 184 -12.23 4.64 -2.21
N SER A 185 -13.18 3.83 -1.75
CA SER A 185 -14.62 4.15 -1.75
C SER A 185 -15.14 4.61 -0.39
N GLY A 186 -14.39 4.38 0.68
CA GLY A 186 -14.75 4.78 2.04
C GLY A 186 -13.54 5.18 2.86
N GLY A 187 -13.76 6.12 3.78
CA GLY A 187 -12.76 6.58 4.74
C GLY A 187 -11.56 7.29 4.11
N ARG A 188 -10.41 7.17 4.77
CA ARG A 188 -9.18 7.87 4.40
C ARG A 188 -7.96 7.02 4.70
N ALA A 189 -7.01 7.03 3.79
CA ALA A 189 -5.69 6.45 3.98
C ALA A 189 -4.59 7.49 3.78
N ILE A 190 -3.57 7.45 4.64
CA ILE A 190 -2.37 8.30 4.53
C ILE A 190 -1.23 7.41 4.04
N GLY A 191 -0.67 7.74 2.88
CA GLY A 191 0.45 7.02 2.29
C GLY A 191 1.79 7.60 2.70
N TYR A 192 2.73 6.73 3.06
CA TYR A 192 4.12 7.04 3.36
C TYR A 192 5.05 6.27 2.42
N GLY A 193 5.81 6.97 1.58
CA GLY A 193 6.81 6.37 0.70
C GLY A 193 8.12 6.11 1.42
N LEU A 194 8.57 4.85 1.45
CA LEU A 194 9.82 4.42 2.08
C LEU A 194 10.76 3.81 1.04
N PRO A 195 12.02 4.28 0.95
CA PRO A 195 13.05 3.61 0.16
C PRO A 195 13.65 2.42 0.91
N GLU A 196 14.27 1.51 0.18
CA GLU A 196 15.14 0.48 0.75
C GLU A 196 16.33 1.13 1.48
N LYS A 197 16.80 0.50 2.55
CA LYS A 197 17.93 1.00 3.35
C LYS A 197 19.17 1.19 2.47
N GLY A 198 19.73 2.39 2.53
CA GLY A 198 20.94 2.74 1.77
C GLY A 198 20.70 3.05 0.28
N TYR A 199 19.46 2.97 -0.20
CA TYR A 199 19.13 3.36 -1.57
C TYR A 199 19.37 4.87 -1.77
N LYS A 200 20.10 5.22 -2.82
CA LYS A 200 20.37 6.61 -3.22
C LYS A 200 19.62 6.89 -4.51
N PHE A 201 18.64 7.78 -4.45
CA PHE A 201 17.92 8.23 -5.63
C PHE A 201 18.88 8.90 -6.60
N LYS A 202 18.90 8.43 -7.85
CA LYS A 202 19.63 9.10 -8.93
C LYS A 202 19.04 10.50 -9.10
N GLY A 203 19.81 11.54 -8.79
CA GLY A 203 19.42 12.94 -8.99
C GLY A 203 19.23 13.79 -7.74
N THR A 204 19.30 13.23 -6.52
CA THR A 204 19.40 14.05 -5.31
C THR A 204 20.86 14.42 -5.06
N ALA A 205 21.36 15.40 -5.81
CA ALA A 205 22.49 16.18 -5.33
C ALA A 205 22.06 16.88 -4.02
N PRO A 206 22.91 16.92 -2.98
CA PRO A 206 22.61 17.72 -1.80
C PRO A 206 22.48 19.19 -2.24
N LYS A 207 21.35 19.81 -1.94
CA LYS A 207 21.25 21.27 -1.87
C LYS A 207 21.80 21.73 -0.53
#